data_AF-A0A967W2P6-F1
#
_entry.id   AF-A0A967W2P6-F1
#
_cell.length_a   1.000
_cell.length_b   1.000
_cell.length_c   1.000
_cell.angle_alpha   90.00
_cell.angle_beta   90.00
_cell.angle_gamma   90.00
#
_symmetry.space_group_name_H-M   'P 1'
#
loop_
_entity.id
_entity.type
_entity.pdbx_description
1 polymer ?
#
loop_
_entity_poly.entity_id
_entity_poly.type
_entity_poly.pdbx_seq_one_letter_code
_entity_poly.pdbx_strand_id
1 'polypeptide(L)' 'MSRRIEACFTGARKGRRKVLIPFMTAGDPDPAWTVGLMHEMVSRGADLLELGVPFSDPTADGPVIQASSERAI' A
#
# COMPACT_ATOMS: atom_id res chain seq x y z
N MET A 1 -4.32 11.43 -14.33
CA MET A 1 -3.93 10.10 -13.82
C MET A 1 -2.47 9.88 -14.19
N SER A 2 -1.61 9.34 -13.30
CA SER A 2 -0.21 9.10 -13.67
C SER A 2 -0.10 8.02 -14.75
N ARG A 3 0.92 8.11 -15.62
CA ARG A 3 1.16 7.13 -16.70
C ARG A 3 1.27 5.68 -16.20
N ARG A 4 1.73 5.49 -14.96
CA ARG A 4 1.88 4.15 -14.34
C ARG A 4 0.55 3.55 -13.89
N ILE A 5 -0.32 4.35 -13.27
CA ILE A 5 -1.63 3.91 -12.81
C ILE A 5 -2.49 3.50 -14.01
N GLU A 6 -2.53 4.35 -15.05
CA GLU A 6 -3.28 4.06 -16.27
C GLU A 6 -2.81 2.76 -16.96
N ALA A 7 -1.50 2.52 -16.99
CA ALA A 7 -0.93 1.30 -17.55
C ALA A 7 -1.38 0.05 -16.79
N CYS A 8 -1.41 0.09 -15.45
CA CYS A 8 -1.86 -1.04 -14.62
C CYS A 8 -3.34 -1.38 -14.87
N PHE A 9 -4.22 -0.38 -14.85
CA PHE A 9 -5.64 -0.60 -15.12
C PHE A 9 -5.89 -1.10 -16.54
N THR A 10 -5.18 -0.56 -17.53
CA THR A 10 -5.26 -1.03 -18.92
C THR A 10 -4.81 -2.49 -19.05
N GLY A 11 -3.70 -2.86 -18.39
CA GLY A 11 -3.20 -4.22 -18.36
C GLY A 11 -4.18 -5.21 -17.73
N ALA A 12 -4.72 -4.87 -16.56
CA ALA A 12 -5.71 -5.71 -15.86
C ALA A 12 -6.99 -5.91 -16.69
N ARG A 13 -7.49 -4.85 -17.35
CA ARG A 13 -8.64 -4.94 -18.26
C ARG A 13 -8.37 -5.87 -19.44
N LYS A 14 -7.21 -5.75 -20.10
CA LYS A 14 -6.79 -6.65 -21.19
C LYS A 14 -6.70 -8.10 -20.73
N GLY A 15 -6.20 -8.33 -19.52
CA GLY A 15 -6.12 -9.65 -18.88
C GLY A 15 -7.44 -10.15 -18.27
N ARG A 16 -8.56 -9.43 -18.43
CA ARG A 16 -9.87 -9.77 -17.86
C ARG A 16 -9.84 -10.04 -16.35
N ARG A 17 -8.94 -9.38 -15.62
CA ARG A 17 -8.79 -9.49 -14.17
C ARG A 17 -9.06 -8.17 -13.47
N LYS A 18 -9.29 -8.23 -12.16
CA LYS A 18 -9.38 -7.04 -11.30
C LYS A 18 -7.97 -6.56 -10.91
N VAL A 19 -7.89 -5.30 -10.48
CA VAL A 19 -6.68 -4.71 -9.93
C VAL A 19 -6.64 -4.98 -8.42
N LEU A 20 -5.51 -5.42 -7.90
CA LEU A 20 -5.25 -5.61 -6.48
C LEU A 20 -4.36 -4.48 -5.95
N ILE A 21 -4.86 -3.74 -4.96
CA ILE A 21 -4.18 -2.59 -4.35
C ILE A 21 -4.10 -2.80 -2.84
N PRO A 22 -3.03 -3.41 -2.31
CA PRO A 22 -2.81 -3.47 -0.87
C PRO A 22 -2.42 -2.11 -0.32
N PHE A 23 -2.90 -1.84 0.90
CA PHE A 23 -2.49 -0.71 1.74
C PHE A 23 -1.53 -1.20 2.82
N MET A 24 -0.51 -0.38 3.13
CA MET A 24 0.31 -0.52 4.33
C MET A 24 0.77 0.84 4.84
N THR A 25 1.03 0.95 6.13
CA THR A 25 1.62 2.14 6.74
C THR A 25 3.14 2.06 6.66
N ALA A 26 3.79 3.08 6.10
CA ALA A 26 5.24 3.16 6.06
C ALA A 26 5.79 3.21 7.49
N GLY A 27 6.79 2.38 7.79
CA GLY A 27 7.37 2.30 9.13
C GLY A 27 6.80 1.20 10.03
N ASP A 28 5.67 0.58 9.67
CA ASP A 28 5.04 -0.50 10.45
C ASP A 28 5.48 -1.89 9.93
N PRO A 29 5.92 -2.83 10.79
CA PRO A 29 6.16 -2.69 12.24
C PRO A 29 7.51 -2.07 12.61
N ASP A 30 8.40 -1.93 11.63
CA ASP A 30 9.71 -1.28 11.77
C ASP A 30 10.12 -0.66 10.42
N PRO A 31 10.75 0.53 10.39
CA PRO A 31 11.16 1.20 9.15
C PRO A 31 12.01 0.35 8.21
N ALA A 32 12.86 -0.54 8.73
CA ALA A 32 13.71 -1.41 7.94
C ALA A 32 12.93 -2.42 7.09
N TRP A 33 11.67 -2.71 7.45
CA TRP A 33 10.85 -3.69 6.76
C TRP A 33 10.10 -3.11 5.56
N THR A 34 9.87 -1.80 5.53
CA THR A 34 8.95 -1.16 4.58
C THR A 34 9.30 -1.49 3.13
N VAL A 35 10.55 -1.27 2.72
CA VAL A 35 10.98 -1.50 1.33
C VAL A 35 10.92 -3.00 0.96
N GLY A 36 11.34 -3.88 1.88
CA GLY A 36 11.29 -5.33 1.65
C GLY A 36 9.85 -5.83 1.47
N LEU A 37 8.93 -5.36 2.32
CA LEU A 37 7.51 -5.70 2.22
C LEU A 37 6.88 -5.18 0.92
N MET A 38 7.22 -3.97 0.48
CA MET A 38 6.74 -3.43 -0.80
C MET A 38 7.15 -4.32 -1.97
N HIS A 39 8.42 -4.75 -2.02
CA HIS A 39 8.88 -5.66 -3.07
C HIS A 39 8.18 -7.02 -3.01
N GLU A 40 7.94 -7.54 -1.80
CA GLU A 40 7.24 -8.82 -1.62
C GLU A 40 5.76 -8.75 -2.00
N MET A 41 5.08 -7.63 -1.77
CA MET A 41 3.71 -7.43 -2.25
C MET A 41 3.66 -7.44 -3.78
N VAL A 42 4.61 -6.79 -4.44
CA VAL A 42 4.73 -6.81 -5.90
C VAL A 42 5.05 -8.22 -6.41
N SER A 43 5.97 -8.95 -5.77
CA SER A 43 6.31 -10.34 -6.15
C SER A 43 5.09 -11.28 -6.04
N ARG A 44 4.17 -10.99 -5.11
CA ARG A 44 2.92 -11.73 -4.88
C ARG A 44 1.73 -11.25 -5.72
N GLY A 45 1.92 -10.28 -6.61
CA GLY A 45 0.92 -9.88 -7.59
C GLY A 45 0.12 -8.62 -7.26
N ALA A 46 0.59 -7.76 -6.36
CA ALA A 46 0.06 -6.41 -6.22
C ALA A 46 0.27 -5.60 -7.50
N ASP A 47 -0.77 -4.91 -7.96
CA ASP A 47 -0.71 -4.06 -9.16
C ASP A 47 -0.22 -2.64 -8.85
N LEU A 48 -0.69 -2.12 -7.71
CA LEU A 48 -0.36 -0.81 -7.17
C LEU A 48 -0.17 -1.00 -5.67
N LEU A 49 0.62 -0.12 -5.05
CA LEU A 49 0.79 -0.08 -3.61
C LEU A 49 0.23 1.24 -3.10
N GLU A 50 -0.63 1.18 -2.09
CA GLU A 50 -1.01 2.34 -1.30
C GLU A 50 -0.12 2.38 -0.05
N LEU A 51 0.78 3.36 -0.01
CA LEU A 51 1.70 3.56 1.09
C LEU A 51 1.20 4.72 1.95
N GLY A 52 0.65 4.40 3.12
CA GLY A 52 0.22 5.36 4.12
C GLY A 52 1.42 6.04 4.77
N VAL A 53 1.36 7.35 4.93
CA VAL A 53 2.30 8.11 5.75
C VAL A 53 1.74 8.12 7.17
N PRO A 54 2.47 7.62 8.18
CA PRO A 54 1.95 7.58 9.54
C PRO A 54 1.69 9.00 10.06
N PHE A 55 0.61 9.15 10.82
CA PHE A 55 0.16 10.44 11.35
C PHE A 55 -0.15 10.31 12.85
N SER A 56 0.19 11.34 13.63
CA SER A 56 0.08 11.32 15.10
C SER A 56 -1.35 11.48 15.62
N ASP A 57 -2.30 11.90 14.77
CA ASP A 57 -3.71 12.07 15.14
C ASP A 57 -4.68 11.52 14.07
N PRO A 58 -4.68 10.20 13.81
CA PRO A 58 -5.41 9.56 12.70
C PRO A 58 -6.91 9.36 13.01
N THR A 59 -7.64 10.44 13.32
CA THR A 59 -9.04 10.40 13.80
C THR A 59 -10.05 9.82 12.81
N ALA A 60 -9.73 9.80 11.52
CA ALA A 60 -10.58 9.25 10.46
C ALA A 60 -10.36 7.75 10.20
N ASP A 61 -9.29 7.17 10.73
CA ASP A 61 -8.91 5.77 10.46
C ASP A 61 -9.59 4.81 11.43
N GLY A 62 -9.73 3.55 11.03
CA GLY A 62 -10.16 2.48 11.94
C GLY A 62 -9.05 2.07 12.92
N PRO A 63 -9.38 1.35 14.01
CA PRO A 63 -8.43 1.05 15.10
C PRO A 63 -7.18 0.30 14.63
N VAL A 64 -7.27 -0.52 13.59
CA VAL A 64 -6.12 -1.26 13.02
C VAL A 64 -5.12 -0.31 12.35
N ILE A 65 -5.62 0.65 11.57
CA ILE A 65 -4.77 1.61 10.85
C ILE A 65 -4.22 2.64 11.83
N GLN A 66 -5.03 3.13 12.78
CA GLN A 66 -4.54 3.99 13.87
C GLN A 66 -3.36 3.35 14.61
N ALA A 67 -3.50 2.09 15.03
CA ALA A 67 -2.42 1.36 15.71
C ALA A 67 -1.17 1.16 14.83
N SER A 68 -1.33 1.02 13.50
CA SER A 68 -0.18 0.94 12.60
C SER A 68 0.58 2.27 12.51
N SER A 69 -0.13 3.40 12.52
CA SER A 69 0.47 4.74 12.56
C SER A 69 1.21 4.98 13.87
N GLU A 70 0.63 4.56 15.00
CA GLU A 70 1.27 4.67 16.32
C GLU A 70 2.58 3.86 16.42
N ARG A 71 2.64 2.67 15.83
CA ARG A 71 3.88 1.86 15.83
C ARG A 71 4.97 2.41 14.91
N ALA A 72 4.59 3.19 13.91
CA ALA A 72 5.50 3.68 12.87
C ALA A 72 6.14 5.05 13.18
N ILE A 73 5.72 5.70 14.28
CA ILE A 73 6.22 7.01 14.76
C ILE A 73 7.21 6.79 15.90
#